data_AF-A0A9D3AM78-F1
#
_entry.id   AF-A0A9D3AM78-F1
#
_cell.length_a   1.000
_cell.length_b   1.000
_cell.length_c   1.000
_cell.angle_alpha   90.00
_cell.angle_beta   90.00
_cell.angle_gamma   90.00
#
_symmetry.space_group_name_H-M   'P 1'
#
loop_
_entity.id
_entity.type
_entity.pdbx_description
1 polymer ?
#
loop_
_entity_poly.entity_id
_entity_poly.type
_entity_poly.pdbx_seq_one_letter_code
_entity_poly.pdbx_strand_id
1 'polypeptide(L)'
;MKRVFLICLMVLTGLQLKAQEKKVLNSYISYATFNVTGENPYQYIETYITFDRGSLVYVKNADGQYEAEINITLLLKQGEAIKNFGKYTVKSPVEIDTANINGFFMDAQRYILPNGTYTLEVTMEDVNNKTEKPFTIEDEVVVDFPDNFCISSILGLESYAKSEKESACTKNGYDLIPMIMPYYPENMNKLTFYAEIYNAKKQLGEDEKYLLNTYISTFETNTKVNNFAYAKRMNAKDTEVIINSMDISGLPSGNYYLVLEARNRNNEVIGLNRFFFQRSNNNYQIDPTALESINTEYVFSGRIKDIDTIREYIRTLYAISSEVERQYAENLVKTDDIRTMQQFFYTFWSSRNQIDPEEQWNEYYKQVQRVNASFSTSTKKGYRSDRGIVFLKYGTPDRIVESYNEPGAYPYEIWHYYTLGNQRNKKFVFMTRDIVTNDFYQIHSDAVGELSNYRWSNEIYFRTYGTYYDYNVDGTVNPNSYGDKAVDYYNNPR
;
A
#
# COMPACT_ATOMS: atom_id res chain seq x y z
N MET A 1 5.40 -81.14 22.98
CA MET A 1 6.33 -80.00 23.05
C MET A 1 6.10 -79.06 21.86
N LYS A 2 5.27 -78.03 22.00
CA LYS A 2 5.29 -76.85 21.12
C LYS A 2 4.97 -75.62 21.96
N ARG A 3 5.87 -74.65 21.86
CA ARG A 3 6.08 -73.51 22.76
C ARG A 3 4.95 -72.49 22.62
N VAL A 4 4.37 -72.07 23.74
CA VAL A 4 3.48 -70.91 23.83
C VAL A 4 4.37 -69.66 23.84
N PHE A 5 4.29 -68.86 22.78
CA PHE A 5 4.94 -67.55 22.70
C PHE A 5 3.98 -66.52 23.30
N LEU A 6 4.35 -65.98 24.46
CA LEU A 6 3.64 -64.88 25.12
C LEU A 6 4.05 -63.58 24.43
N ILE A 7 3.16 -63.00 23.61
CA ILE A 7 3.36 -61.68 23.00
C ILE A 7 2.96 -60.64 24.04
N CYS A 8 3.96 -59.95 24.61
CA CYS A 8 3.77 -58.74 25.41
C CYS A 8 3.34 -57.60 24.48
N LEU A 9 2.07 -57.21 24.55
CA LEU A 9 1.52 -56.03 23.88
C LEU A 9 1.93 -54.78 24.68
N MET A 10 3.01 -54.12 24.27
CA MET A 10 3.36 -52.77 24.76
C MET A 10 2.33 -51.79 24.21
N VAL A 11 1.44 -51.30 25.08
CA VAL A 11 0.55 -50.17 24.78
C VAL A 11 1.41 -48.92 24.74
N LEU A 12 1.84 -48.50 23.54
CA LEU A 12 2.30 -47.13 23.29
C LEU A 12 1.08 -46.21 23.42
N THR A 13 0.87 -45.64 24.61
CA THR A 13 0.08 -44.42 24.76
C THR A 13 0.83 -43.30 24.07
N GLY A 14 0.58 -43.14 22.77
CA GLY A 14 0.95 -41.94 22.04
C GLY A 14 0.26 -40.75 22.70
N LEU A 15 0.97 -40.02 23.54
CA LEU A 15 0.66 -38.63 23.85
C LEU A 15 0.69 -37.89 22.52
N GLN A 16 -0.46 -37.82 21.85
CA GLN A 16 -0.71 -36.78 20.87
C GLN A 16 -0.73 -35.47 21.64
N LEU A 17 0.45 -34.89 21.83
CA LEU A 17 0.57 -33.46 22.02
C LEU A 17 -0.07 -32.85 20.77
N LYS A 18 -1.34 -32.44 20.89
CA LYS A 18 -1.92 -31.49 19.95
C LYS A 18 -1.02 -30.26 20.09
N ALA A 19 -0.13 -30.06 19.13
CA ALA A 19 0.53 -28.78 18.97
C ALA A 19 -0.61 -27.77 18.85
N GLN A 20 -0.82 -26.98 19.91
CA GLN A 20 -1.74 -25.87 19.86
C GLN A 20 -1.18 -24.95 18.78
N GLU A 21 -1.96 -24.72 17.73
CA GLU A 21 -1.57 -23.80 16.66
C GLU A 21 -1.15 -22.48 17.31
N LYS A 22 0.09 -22.06 17.06
CA LYS A 22 0.60 -20.81 17.60
C LYS A 22 -0.20 -19.69 16.94
N LYS A 23 -1.08 -19.06 17.71
CA LYS A 23 -1.83 -17.88 17.30
C LYS A 23 -0.89 -16.66 17.36
N VAL A 24 -0.94 -15.83 16.33
CA VAL A 24 -0.12 -14.64 16.14
C VAL A 24 -1.08 -13.54 15.72
N LEU A 25 -1.20 -12.48 16.53
CA LEU A 25 -2.13 -11.39 16.29
C LEU A 25 -1.91 -10.77 14.90
N ASN A 26 -2.93 -10.86 14.04
CA ASN A 26 -2.91 -10.28 12.70
C ASN A 26 -3.94 -9.14 12.62
N SER A 27 -3.47 -7.96 12.23
CA SER A 27 -4.29 -6.75 12.17
C SER A 27 -3.90 -5.84 11.02
N TYR A 28 -4.87 -5.07 10.53
CA TYR A 28 -4.67 -4.06 9.50
C TYR A 28 -5.12 -2.71 10.02
N ILE A 29 -4.31 -1.67 9.80
CA ILE A 29 -4.64 -0.30 10.17
C ILE A 29 -4.89 0.55 8.93
N SER A 30 -5.83 1.47 9.04
CA SER A 30 -6.01 2.59 8.12
C SER A 30 -6.35 3.84 8.92
N TYR A 31 -6.16 5.01 8.33
CA TYR A 31 -6.55 6.28 8.93
C TYR A 31 -7.03 7.26 7.87
N ALA A 32 -7.83 8.22 8.32
CA ALA A 32 -8.33 9.30 7.47
C ALA A 32 -8.43 10.60 8.28
N THR A 33 -8.11 11.72 7.67
CA THR A 33 -8.12 13.03 8.32
C THR A 33 -9.29 13.86 7.83
N PHE A 34 -9.88 14.63 8.74
CA PHE A 34 -11.09 15.42 8.49
C PHE A 34 -11.07 16.72 9.30
N ASN A 35 -11.95 17.64 8.93
CA ASN A 35 -12.10 18.93 9.58
C ASN A 35 -13.56 19.13 10.02
N VAL A 36 -13.75 19.68 11.21
CA VAL A 36 -15.05 20.21 11.65
C VAL A 36 -15.04 21.71 11.41
N THR A 37 -16.01 22.19 10.65
CA THR A 37 -16.24 23.61 10.37
C THR A 37 -17.35 24.16 11.27
N GLY A 38 -17.33 25.46 11.57
CA GLY A 38 -18.39 26.12 12.35
C GLY A 38 -17.81 27.07 13.39
N GLU A 39 -18.53 27.24 14.51
CA GLU A 39 -18.12 28.16 15.58
C GLU A 39 -16.82 27.74 16.28
N ASN A 40 -16.58 26.43 16.41
CA ASN A 40 -15.37 25.87 17.02
C ASN A 40 -14.71 24.90 16.04
N PRO A 41 -13.96 25.39 15.05
CA PRO A 41 -13.34 24.51 14.07
C PRO A 41 -12.20 23.72 14.68
N TYR A 42 -12.11 22.44 14.35
CA TYR A 42 -11.01 21.58 14.75
C TYR A 42 -10.78 20.47 13.73
N GLN A 43 -9.52 20.07 13.59
CA GLN A 43 -9.13 18.94 12.75
C GLN A 43 -8.99 17.70 13.61
N TYR A 44 -9.20 16.54 13.00
CA TYR A 44 -9.06 15.27 13.68
C TYR A 44 -8.64 14.17 12.71
N ILE A 45 -8.06 13.12 13.29
CA ILE A 45 -7.75 11.87 12.62
C ILE A 45 -8.74 10.81 13.11
N GLU A 46 -9.27 10.04 12.17
CA GLU A 46 -9.94 8.76 12.43
C GLU A 46 -8.95 7.63 12.19
N THR A 47 -8.86 6.69 13.13
CA THR A 47 -8.07 5.46 12.99
C THR A 47 -8.99 4.26 13.00
N TYR A 48 -8.76 3.34 12.07
CA TYR A 48 -9.53 2.11 11.94
C TYR A 48 -8.57 0.93 12.02
N ILE A 49 -8.81 0.02 12.96
CA ILE A 49 -7.98 -1.17 13.15
C ILE A 49 -8.88 -2.39 13.01
N THR A 50 -8.59 -3.23 12.03
CA THR A 50 -9.28 -4.51 11.84
C THR A 50 -8.42 -5.66 12.32
N PHE A 51 -9.02 -6.56 13.08
CA PHE A 51 -8.39 -7.75 13.64
C PHE A 51 -8.90 -9.02 12.97
N ASP A 52 -7.99 -9.89 12.55
CA ASP A 52 -8.33 -11.25 12.12
C ASP A 52 -8.75 -12.07 13.34
N ARG A 53 -10.02 -12.45 13.41
CA ARG A 53 -10.57 -13.20 14.53
C ARG A 53 -9.88 -14.55 14.71
N GLY A 54 -9.48 -15.19 13.61
CA GLY A 54 -8.79 -16.48 13.64
C GLY A 54 -7.38 -16.40 14.21
N SER A 55 -6.82 -15.20 14.35
CA SER A 55 -5.46 -14.94 14.81
C SER A 55 -5.34 -14.76 16.33
N LEU A 56 -6.47 -14.63 17.03
CA LEU A 56 -6.53 -14.27 18.46
C LEU A 56 -6.61 -15.48 19.40
N VAL A 57 -6.24 -15.26 20.65
CA VAL A 57 -6.42 -16.21 21.76
C VAL A 57 -7.68 -15.86 22.55
N TYR A 58 -8.63 -16.81 22.57
CA TYR A 58 -9.90 -16.67 23.26
C TYR A 58 -9.91 -17.36 24.62
N VAL A 59 -10.52 -16.73 25.61
CA VAL A 59 -10.74 -17.29 26.96
C VAL A 59 -12.21 -17.17 27.35
N LYS A 60 -12.65 -18.05 28.25
CA LYS A 60 -14.02 -18.01 28.74
C LYS A 60 -14.25 -16.77 29.62
N ASN A 61 -15.28 -16.00 29.29
CA ASN A 61 -15.82 -14.94 30.12
C ASN A 61 -16.71 -15.51 31.25
N ALA A 62 -17.22 -14.62 32.11
CA ALA A 62 -18.05 -15.00 33.26
C ALA A 62 -19.34 -15.75 32.88
N ASP A 63 -19.86 -15.51 31.67
CA ASP A 63 -21.07 -16.15 31.14
C ASP A 63 -20.77 -17.49 30.42
N GLY A 64 -19.51 -17.93 30.44
CA GLY A 64 -19.06 -19.18 29.84
C GLY A 64 -18.86 -19.14 28.31
N GLN A 65 -19.02 -17.96 27.70
CA GLN A 65 -18.73 -17.69 26.29
C GLN A 65 -17.25 -17.33 26.12
N TYR A 66 -16.73 -17.43 24.91
CA TYR A 66 -15.33 -17.13 24.60
C TYR A 66 -15.18 -15.70 24.06
N GLU A 67 -14.20 -14.97 24.57
CA GLU A 67 -13.87 -13.61 24.11
C GLU A 67 -12.34 -13.45 24.06
N ALA A 68 -11.85 -12.65 23.12
CA ALA A 68 -10.47 -12.21 23.05
C ALA A 68 -10.36 -10.73 23.45
N GLU A 69 -9.24 -10.35 24.05
CA GLU A 69 -8.97 -8.97 24.49
C GLU A 69 -7.64 -8.49 23.92
N ILE A 70 -7.64 -7.27 23.36
CA ILE A 70 -6.48 -6.65 22.74
C ILE A 70 -6.22 -5.30 23.42
N ASN A 71 -5.03 -5.12 24.00
CA ASN A 71 -4.60 -3.81 24.47
C ASN A 71 -4.00 -3.03 23.31
N ILE A 72 -4.44 -1.79 23.15
CA ILE A 72 -3.96 -0.86 22.12
C ILE A 72 -3.35 0.37 22.82
N THR A 73 -2.13 0.71 22.43
CA THR A 73 -1.50 1.98 22.76
C THR A 73 -1.21 2.72 21.46
N LEU A 74 -1.87 3.86 21.27
CA LEU A 74 -1.72 4.73 20.09
C LEU A 74 -1.09 6.04 20.52
N LEU A 75 -0.01 6.46 19.85
CA LEU A 75 0.67 7.74 20.09
C LEU A 75 0.72 8.55 18.79
N LEU A 76 0.35 9.83 18.86
CA LEU A 76 0.51 10.81 17.78
C LEU A 76 1.63 11.78 18.19
N LYS A 77 2.81 11.60 17.60
CA LYS A 77 4.06 12.29 18.00
C LYS A 77 4.47 13.38 17.01
N GLN A 78 5.12 14.43 17.49
CA GLN A 78 5.91 15.36 16.66
C GLN A 78 7.32 15.44 17.25
N GLY A 79 8.27 14.75 16.60
CA GLY A 79 9.55 14.43 17.24
C GLY A 79 9.30 13.61 18.51
N GLU A 80 9.93 14.00 19.62
CA GLU A 80 9.77 13.33 20.93
C GLU A 80 8.46 13.72 21.65
N ALA A 81 7.75 14.75 21.19
CA ALA A 81 6.56 15.24 21.89
C ALA A 81 5.30 14.47 21.50
N ILE A 82 4.67 13.80 22.47
CA ILE A 82 3.33 13.21 22.29
C ILE A 82 2.30 14.33 22.26
N LYS A 83 1.58 14.46 21.14
CA LYS A 83 0.55 15.49 20.92
C LYS A 83 -0.84 14.98 21.23
N ASN A 84 -1.09 13.69 21.01
CA ASN A 84 -2.31 13.01 21.45
C ASN A 84 -2.00 11.51 21.63
N PHE A 85 -2.81 10.80 22.40
CA PHE A 85 -2.63 9.37 22.62
C PHE A 85 -3.95 8.67 22.98
N GLY A 86 -4.00 7.37 22.75
CA GLY A 86 -5.05 6.47 23.22
C GLY A 86 -4.44 5.26 23.90
N LYS A 87 -5.00 4.87 25.05
CA LYS A 87 -4.68 3.59 25.70
C LYS A 87 -5.96 2.91 26.14
N TYR A 88 -6.31 1.82 25.49
CA TYR A 88 -7.62 1.18 25.67
C TYR A 88 -7.55 -0.32 25.33
N THR A 89 -8.60 -1.03 25.72
CA THR A 89 -8.75 -2.46 25.45
C THR A 89 -9.93 -2.66 24.51
N VAL A 90 -9.71 -3.41 23.43
CA VAL A 90 -10.74 -3.83 22.48
C VAL A 90 -11.11 -5.28 22.77
N LYS A 91 -12.41 -5.56 22.83
CA LYS A 91 -12.96 -6.90 23.01
C LYS A 91 -13.48 -7.42 21.68
N SER A 92 -13.21 -8.69 21.38
CA SER A 92 -13.81 -9.34 20.22
C SER A 92 -15.32 -9.54 20.42
N PRO A 93 -16.08 -9.81 19.35
CA PRO A 93 -17.39 -10.45 19.49
C PRO A 93 -17.28 -11.73 20.33
N VAL A 94 -18.34 -12.06 21.07
CA VAL A 94 -18.42 -13.27 21.89
C VAL A 94 -18.69 -14.50 21.02
N GLU A 95 -17.98 -15.59 21.29
CA GLU A 95 -18.12 -16.87 20.59
C GLU A 95 -18.65 -17.95 21.53
N ILE A 96 -19.47 -18.85 20.98
CA ILE A 96 -19.95 -20.03 21.73
C ILE A 96 -18.93 -21.18 21.62
N ASP A 97 -18.22 -21.26 20.49
CA ASP A 97 -17.22 -22.27 20.17
C ASP A 97 -16.04 -21.63 19.43
N THR A 98 -14.83 -22.06 19.75
CA THR A 98 -13.58 -21.56 19.16
C THR A 98 -13.06 -22.41 18.00
N ALA A 99 -13.76 -23.48 17.62
CA ALA A 99 -13.27 -24.42 16.60
C ALA A 99 -13.17 -23.84 15.18
N ASN A 100 -14.01 -22.85 14.83
CA ASN A 100 -14.10 -22.30 13.47
C ASN A 100 -14.29 -20.77 13.46
N ILE A 101 -13.42 -20.06 14.19
CA ILE A 101 -13.46 -18.59 14.22
C ILE A 101 -12.83 -18.05 12.94
N ASN A 102 -13.62 -17.33 12.14
CA ASN A 102 -13.21 -16.74 10.87
C ASN A 102 -13.70 -15.30 10.74
N GLY A 103 -13.06 -14.54 9.84
CA GLY A 103 -13.45 -13.19 9.50
C GLY A 103 -12.82 -12.14 10.41
N PHE A 104 -13.39 -10.94 10.36
CA PHE A 104 -12.77 -9.74 10.90
C PHE A 104 -13.73 -8.96 11.78
N PHE A 105 -13.19 -8.18 12.71
CA PHE A 105 -13.92 -7.11 13.38
C PHE A 105 -13.05 -5.86 13.48
N MET A 106 -13.68 -4.70 13.65
CA MET A 106 -13.03 -3.40 13.53
C MET A 106 -13.23 -2.56 14.79
N ASP A 107 -12.16 -1.88 15.20
CA ASP A 107 -12.17 -0.77 16.13
C ASP A 107 -12.02 0.55 15.36
N ALA A 108 -12.72 1.60 15.81
CA ALA A 108 -12.67 2.92 15.22
C ALA A 108 -12.55 3.98 16.33
N GLN A 109 -11.56 4.86 16.21
CA GLN A 109 -11.31 5.93 17.18
C GLN A 109 -11.09 7.28 16.50
N ARG A 110 -11.36 8.37 17.24
CA ARG A 110 -11.19 9.76 16.79
C ARG A 110 -10.29 10.52 17.75
N TYR A 111 -9.28 11.19 17.20
CA TYR A 111 -8.37 12.03 17.97
C TYR A 111 -8.34 13.43 17.37
N ILE A 112 -8.65 14.46 18.18
CA ILE A 112 -8.44 15.86 17.78
C ILE A 112 -6.94 16.05 17.55
N LEU A 113 -6.60 16.53 16.36
CA LEU A 113 -5.22 16.65 15.92
C LEU A 113 -5.13 17.88 14.99
N PRO A 114 -4.49 18.97 15.42
CA PRO A 114 -4.31 20.16 14.60
C PRO A 114 -3.52 19.89 13.31
N ASN A 115 -3.51 20.86 12.39
CA ASN A 115 -2.66 20.80 11.20
C ASN A 115 -1.18 20.58 11.55
N GLY A 116 -0.53 19.65 10.86
CA GLY A 116 0.86 19.29 11.05
C GLY A 116 1.21 17.92 10.48
N THR A 117 2.51 17.61 10.49
CA THR A 117 3.03 16.26 10.22
C THR A 117 3.30 15.57 11.55
N TYR A 118 2.87 14.32 11.69
CA TYR A 118 2.92 13.52 12.90
C TYR A 118 3.45 12.11 12.59
N THR A 119 4.05 11.46 13.58
CA THR A 119 4.26 10.00 13.56
C THR A 119 3.12 9.35 14.33
N LEU A 120 2.36 8.49 13.67
CA LEU A 120 1.38 7.60 14.28
C LEU A 120 2.10 6.31 14.68
N GLU A 121 2.24 6.07 15.98
CA GLU A 121 2.76 4.82 16.54
C GLU A 121 1.61 4.03 17.16
N VAL A 122 1.44 2.76 16.78
CA VAL A 122 0.41 1.89 17.34
C VAL A 122 1.04 0.59 17.83
N THR A 123 0.93 0.35 19.13
CA THR A 123 1.32 -0.91 19.78
C THR A 123 0.08 -1.73 20.09
N MET A 124 0.09 -3.00 19.71
CA MET A 124 -1.01 -3.95 19.94
C MET A 124 -0.52 -5.19 20.68
N GLU A 125 -1.30 -5.66 21.63
CA GLU A 125 -1.02 -6.84 22.46
C GLU A 125 -2.30 -7.68 22.61
N ASP A 126 -2.26 -8.95 22.22
CA ASP A 126 -3.28 -9.93 22.63
C ASP A 126 -3.06 -10.29 24.11
N VAL A 127 -3.98 -9.84 24.97
CA VAL A 127 -3.90 -9.98 26.43
C VAL A 127 -3.87 -11.45 26.86
N ASN A 128 -4.48 -12.32 26.07
CA ASN A 128 -4.63 -13.74 26.37
C ASN A 128 -3.47 -14.57 25.83
N ASN A 129 -2.71 -14.05 24.87
CA ASN A 129 -1.53 -14.70 24.33
C ASN A 129 -0.29 -14.47 25.22
N LYS A 130 -0.02 -15.41 26.14
CA LYS A 130 1.14 -15.30 27.06
C LYS A 130 2.50 -15.52 26.40
N THR A 131 2.53 -15.98 25.15
CA THR A 131 3.77 -16.29 24.44
C THR A 131 4.17 -15.20 23.48
N GLU A 132 3.22 -14.44 22.95
CA GLU A 132 3.48 -13.38 21.98
C GLU A 132 3.77 -12.05 22.67
N LYS A 133 4.72 -11.29 22.14
CA LYS A 133 5.03 -9.94 22.63
C LYS A 133 4.19 -8.92 21.89
N PRO A 134 3.89 -7.76 22.50
CA PRO A 134 3.30 -6.64 21.77
C PRO A 134 4.15 -6.28 20.55
N PHE A 135 3.52 -5.93 19.45
CA PHE A 135 4.20 -5.37 18.28
C PHE A 135 3.80 -3.92 18.07
N THR A 136 4.71 -3.15 17.49
CA THR A 136 4.51 -1.73 17.19
C THR A 136 4.63 -1.50 15.70
N ILE A 137 3.72 -0.68 15.17
CA ILE A 137 3.78 -0.13 13.82
C ILE A 137 3.91 1.39 13.89
N GLU A 138 4.61 1.98 12.92
CA GLU A 138 4.74 3.42 12.79
C GLU A 138 4.40 3.85 11.35
N ASP A 139 3.71 4.97 11.20
CA ASP A 139 3.49 5.65 9.91
C ASP A 139 3.53 7.17 10.06
N GLU A 140 3.84 7.87 8.98
CA GLU A 140 3.77 9.34 8.92
C GLU A 140 2.37 9.78 8.51
N VAL A 141 1.74 10.63 9.33
CA VAL A 141 0.42 11.21 9.04
C VAL A 141 0.55 12.71 8.83
N VAL A 142 -0.11 13.21 7.78
CA VAL A 142 -0.23 14.64 7.50
C VAL A 142 -1.67 15.07 7.70
N VAL A 143 -1.88 16.02 8.62
CA VAL A 143 -3.14 16.77 8.77
C VAL A 143 -2.92 18.13 8.13
N ASP A 144 -3.61 18.40 7.02
CA ASP A 144 -3.46 19.66 6.28
C ASP A 144 -4.82 20.15 5.79
N PHE A 145 -5.47 20.98 6.61
CA PHE A 145 -6.71 21.67 6.31
C PHE A 145 -6.46 23.18 6.24
N PRO A 146 -5.99 23.69 5.10
CA PRO A 146 -5.75 25.11 4.93
C PRO A 146 -7.07 25.91 4.94
N ASP A 147 -6.93 27.22 5.12
CA ASP A 147 -8.05 28.16 5.16
C ASP A 147 -8.73 28.40 3.80
N ASN A 148 -8.26 27.74 2.74
CA ASN A 148 -8.81 27.75 1.39
C ASN A 148 -9.45 26.38 1.07
N PHE A 149 -9.89 26.19 -0.18
CA PHE A 149 -10.52 24.97 -0.66
C PHE A 149 -9.64 23.77 -0.37
N CYS A 150 -10.20 22.77 0.31
CA CYS A 150 -9.52 21.50 0.54
C CYS A 150 -10.51 20.34 0.52
N ILE A 151 -9.99 19.14 0.28
CA ILE A 151 -10.75 17.90 0.25
C ILE A 151 -10.16 17.00 1.35
N SER A 152 -11.01 16.46 2.22
CA SER A 152 -10.59 15.50 3.26
C SER A 152 -9.91 14.27 2.65
N SER A 153 -9.35 13.40 3.50
CA SER A 153 -9.08 12.03 3.06
C SER A 153 -10.33 11.43 2.39
N ILE A 154 -10.12 10.71 1.29
CA ILE A 154 -11.17 9.93 0.63
C ILE A 154 -11.19 8.56 1.29
N LEU A 155 -12.33 8.21 1.86
CA LEU A 155 -12.55 6.94 2.54
C LEU A 155 -13.24 5.97 1.58
N GLY A 156 -12.55 4.93 1.12
CA GLY A 156 -13.22 3.78 0.49
C GLY A 156 -14.15 3.12 1.49
N LEU A 157 -15.33 2.67 1.04
CA LEU A 157 -16.36 2.09 1.92
C LEU A 157 -16.66 0.65 1.52
N GLU A 158 -16.67 -0.24 2.51
CA GLU A 158 -17.24 -1.58 2.37
C GLU A 158 -18.77 -1.50 2.39
N SER A 159 -19.33 -0.70 3.31
CA SER A 159 -20.75 -0.43 3.39
C SER A 159 -21.03 0.92 4.07
N TYR A 160 -22.24 1.42 3.87
CA TYR A 160 -22.76 2.55 4.64
C TYR A 160 -24.27 2.42 4.82
N ALA A 161 -24.76 2.93 5.94
CA ALA A 161 -26.19 2.99 6.23
C ALA A 161 -26.53 4.32 6.89
N LYS A 162 -27.78 4.75 6.81
CA LYS A 162 -28.24 5.90 7.61
C LYS A 162 -28.15 5.51 9.08
N SER A 163 -27.54 6.35 9.89
CA SER A 163 -27.36 6.07 11.31
C SER A 163 -28.67 6.26 12.07
N GLU A 164 -29.02 5.29 12.91
CA GLU A 164 -30.12 5.40 13.87
C GLU A 164 -29.63 5.91 15.22
N LYS A 165 -28.36 5.66 15.56
CA LYS A 165 -27.72 6.04 16.81
C LYS A 165 -26.24 6.33 16.55
N GLU A 166 -25.76 7.43 17.14
CA GLU A 166 -24.35 7.78 17.05
C GLU A 166 -23.43 6.69 17.62
N SER A 167 -22.36 6.45 16.87
CA SER A 167 -21.26 5.55 17.16
C SER A 167 -19.94 6.16 16.67
N ALA A 168 -18.82 5.52 16.95
CA ALA A 168 -17.51 5.95 16.44
C ALA A 168 -17.45 5.96 14.89
N CYS A 169 -18.27 5.15 14.23
CA CYS A 169 -18.36 5.07 12.77
C CYS A 169 -19.39 6.06 12.18
N THR A 170 -20.16 6.76 13.02
CA THR A 170 -21.20 7.69 12.56
C THR A 170 -20.59 9.00 12.11
N LYS A 171 -20.90 9.42 10.88
CA LYS A 171 -20.42 10.65 10.26
C LYS A 171 -21.49 11.26 9.37
N ASN A 172 -21.79 12.55 9.59
CA ASN A 172 -22.82 13.29 8.85
C ASN A 172 -24.16 12.52 8.70
N GLY A 173 -24.58 11.80 9.76
CA GLY A 173 -25.83 11.04 9.80
C GLY A 173 -25.79 9.65 9.16
N TYR A 174 -24.61 9.14 8.80
CA TYR A 174 -24.40 7.80 8.25
C TYR A 174 -23.41 7.01 9.08
N ASP A 175 -23.67 5.72 9.28
CA ASP A 175 -22.66 4.78 9.76
C ASP A 175 -21.82 4.33 8.57
N LEU A 176 -20.52 4.63 8.61
CA LEU A 176 -19.58 4.37 7.53
C LEU A 176 -18.64 3.22 7.93
N ILE A 177 -18.65 2.14 7.17
CA ILE A 177 -17.71 1.03 7.35
C ILE A 177 -16.60 1.15 6.29
N PRO A 178 -15.38 1.51 6.69
CA PRO A 178 -14.29 1.77 5.75
C PRO A 178 -13.72 0.49 5.16
N MET A 179 -13.24 0.60 3.92
CA MET A 179 -12.48 -0.42 3.21
C MET A 179 -11.01 -0.37 3.67
N ILE A 180 -10.69 -0.97 4.82
CA ILE A 180 -9.34 -0.92 5.42
C ILE A 180 -8.29 -1.60 4.54
N MET A 181 -8.67 -2.70 3.89
CA MET A 181 -7.87 -3.37 2.87
C MET A 181 -8.47 -3.00 1.50
N PRO A 182 -7.99 -1.96 0.80
CA PRO A 182 -8.61 -1.47 -0.43
C PRO A 182 -8.31 -2.38 -1.63
N TYR A 183 -8.63 -3.66 -1.51
CA TYR A 183 -8.50 -4.70 -2.52
C TYR A 183 -9.87 -5.11 -3.03
N TYR A 184 -10.09 -4.93 -4.33
CA TYR A 184 -11.36 -5.18 -5.00
C TYR A 184 -11.25 -6.43 -5.88
N PRO A 185 -11.64 -7.62 -5.37
CA PRO A 185 -11.64 -8.87 -6.14
C PRO A 185 -12.70 -8.86 -7.25
N GLU A 186 -12.61 -9.81 -8.18
CA GLU A 186 -13.44 -9.88 -9.39
C GLU A 186 -14.95 -9.74 -9.12
N ASN A 187 -15.45 -10.33 -8.04
CA ASN A 187 -16.86 -10.28 -7.64
C ASN A 187 -17.30 -8.94 -7.04
N MET A 188 -16.38 -8.06 -6.67
CA MET A 188 -16.64 -6.72 -6.12
C MET A 188 -16.59 -5.68 -7.25
N ASN A 189 -17.75 -5.35 -7.81
CA ASN A 189 -17.88 -4.52 -9.00
C ASN A 189 -18.21 -3.05 -8.72
N LYS A 190 -18.24 -2.63 -7.45
CA LYS A 190 -18.56 -1.26 -7.07
C LYS A 190 -17.50 -0.73 -6.10
N LEU A 191 -16.92 0.42 -6.44
CA LEU A 191 -16.12 1.21 -5.53
C LEU A 191 -17.00 2.32 -4.95
N THR A 192 -17.37 2.19 -3.68
CA THR A 192 -18.10 3.23 -2.94
C THR A 192 -17.12 4.01 -2.08
N PHE A 193 -17.32 5.32 -1.98
CA PHE A 193 -16.43 6.17 -1.19
C PHE A 193 -17.17 7.33 -0.52
N TYR A 194 -16.52 7.87 0.52
CA TYR A 194 -16.91 9.06 1.27
C TYR A 194 -15.80 10.11 1.22
N ALA A 195 -16.14 11.38 1.04
CA ALA A 195 -15.21 12.50 1.21
C ALA A 195 -15.96 13.78 1.62
N GLU A 196 -15.25 14.73 2.21
CA GLU A 196 -15.76 16.06 2.53
C GLU A 196 -14.96 17.12 1.78
N ILE A 197 -15.66 18.14 1.29
CA ILE A 197 -15.07 19.32 0.64
C ILE A 197 -15.33 20.52 1.55
N TYR A 198 -14.29 21.29 1.85
CA TYR A 198 -14.36 22.44 2.74
C TYR A 198 -14.02 23.75 2.02
N ASN A 199 -14.49 24.86 2.56
CA ASN A 199 -14.12 26.23 2.21
C ASN A 199 -14.37 26.65 0.75
N ALA A 200 -15.25 25.95 0.03
CA ALA A 200 -15.56 26.30 -1.36
C ALA A 200 -16.24 27.67 -1.46
N LYS A 201 -17.21 27.96 -0.58
CA LYS A 201 -17.86 29.29 -0.47
C LYS A 201 -16.84 30.37 -0.13
N LYS A 202 -15.95 30.11 0.83
CA LYS A 202 -14.91 31.05 1.28
C LYS A 202 -13.93 31.42 0.16
N GLN A 203 -13.48 30.46 -0.65
CA GLN A 203 -12.51 30.72 -1.72
C GLN A 203 -13.16 31.26 -3.00
N LEU A 204 -14.31 30.73 -3.40
CA LEU A 204 -14.92 31.06 -4.70
C LEU A 204 -15.90 32.22 -4.61
N GLY A 205 -16.55 32.41 -3.46
CA GLY A 205 -17.65 33.35 -3.27
C GLY A 205 -18.99 32.66 -3.04
N GLU A 206 -19.96 33.41 -2.55
CA GLU A 206 -21.34 32.97 -2.41
C GLU A 206 -22.00 32.77 -3.78
N ASP A 207 -22.88 31.76 -3.91
CA ASP A 207 -23.56 31.36 -5.15
C ASP A 207 -22.67 30.95 -6.34
N GLU A 208 -21.35 30.92 -6.14
CA GLU A 208 -20.41 30.45 -7.14
C GLU A 208 -20.47 28.93 -7.33
N LYS A 209 -19.97 28.46 -8.46
CA LYS A 209 -20.03 27.05 -8.85
C LYS A 209 -18.66 26.54 -9.26
N TYR A 210 -18.43 25.26 -9.01
CA TYR A 210 -17.22 24.56 -9.42
C TYR A 210 -17.59 23.21 -10.04
N LEU A 211 -16.65 22.60 -10.75
CA LEU A 211 -16.77 21.26 -11.30
C LEU A 211 -15.99 20.29 -10.43
N LEU A 212 -16.64 19.25 -9.91
CA LEU A 212 -15.99 18.13 -9.25
C LEU A 212 -15.84 16.99 -10.25
N ASN A 213 -14.61 16.76 -10.69
CA ASN A 213 -14.21 15.63 -11.51
C ASN A 213 -13.86 14.45 -10.58
N THR A 214 -14.56 13.34 -10.74
CA THR A 214 -14.22 12.08 -10.06
C THR A 214 -13.79 11.08 -11.11
N TYR A 215 -12.59 10.52 -10.98
CA TYR A 215 -12.08 9.56 -11.96
C TYR A 215 -11.09 8.56 -11.35
N ILE A 216 -10.89 7.44 -12.06
CA ILE A 216 -9.85 6.47 -11.75
C ILE A 216 -8.62 6.79 -12.61
N SER A 217 -7.44 6.77 -11.99
CA SER A 217 -6.16 6.81 -12.69
C SER A 217 -5.29 5.61 -12.34
N THR A 218 -4.46 5.16 -13.26
CA THR A 218 -3.41 4.17 -12.97
C THR A 218 -2.46 4.68 -11.89
N PHE A 219 -2.02 3.79 -11.01
CA PHE A 219 -1.07 4.14 -9.95
C PHE A 219 0.30 4.53 -10.51
N GLU A 220 0.81 3.77 -11.48
CA GLU A 220 2.18 3.92 -11.99
C GLU A 220 2.37 5.21 -12.80
N THR A 221 1.36 5.59 -13.61
CA THR A 221 1.48 6.71 -14.55
C THR A 221 0.57 7.89 -14.24
N ASN A 222 -0.29 7.79 -13.22
CA ASN A 222 -1.36 8.76 -12.95
C ASN A 222 -2.25 9.06 -14.18
N THR A 223 -2.30 8.14 -15.14
CA THR A 223 -3.06 8.32 -16.37
C THR A 223 -4.53 8.02 -16.09
N LYS A 224 -5.40 8.98 -16.42
CA LYS A 224 -6.84 8.82 -16.28
C LYS A 224 -7.35 7.68 -17.15
N VAL A 225 -8.15 6.79 -16.59
CA VAL A 225 -8.81 5.71 -17.33
C VAL A 225 -10.13 6.24 -17.87
N ASN A 226 -10.21 6.46 -19.18
CA ASN A 226 -11.27 7.26 -19.83
C ASN A 226 -12.70 6.84 -19.48
N ASN A 227 -12.96 5.53 -19.30
CA ASN A 227 -14.30 5.00 -19.02
C ASN A 227 -14.71 5.05 -17.54
N PHE A 228 -13.79 5.43 -16.65
CA PHE A 228 -14.01 5.47 -15.21
C PHE A 228 -13.92 6.90 -14.71
N ALA A 229 -14.77 7.76 -15.25
CA ALA A 229 -14.80 9.17 -14.93
C ALA A 229 -16.20 9.76 -15.06
N TYR A 230 -16.53 10.66 -14.14
CA TYR A 230 -17.71 11.51 -14.24
C TYR A 230 -17.40 12.89 -13.66
N ALA A 231 -18.18 13.88 -14.05
CA ALA A 231 -18.06 15.23 -13.54
C ALA A 231 -19.42 15.71 -13.03
N LYS A 232 -19.42 16.38 -11.87
CA LYS A 232 -20.63 16.96 -11.28
C LYS A 232 -20.43 18.45 -11.05
N ARG A 233 -21.39 19.26 -11.50
CA ARG A 233 -21.42 20.69 -11.17
C ARG A 233 -21.90 20.85 -9.73
N MET A 234 -21.10 21.52 -8.92
CA MET A 234 -21.32 21.75 -7.50
C MET A 234 -21.56 23.23 -7.23
N ASN A 235 -22.35 23.53 -6.19
CA ASN A 235 -22.48 24.89 -5.66
C ASN A 235 -21.45 25.08 -4.55
N ALA A 236 -20.84 26.26 -4.46
CA ALA A 236 -19.89 26.59 -3.42
C ALA A 236 -20.59 26.64 -2.06
N LYS A 237 -20.13 25.82 -1.11
CA LYS A 237 -20.60 25.75 0.28
C LYS A 237 -19.42 25.79 1.24
N ASP A 238 -19.69 26.01 2.52
CA ASP A 238 -18.65 25.92 3.57
C ASP A 238 -18.19 24.48 3.75
N THR A 239 -19.14 23.53 3.77
CA THR A 239 -18.88 22.09 3.81
C THR A 239 -19.86 21.35 2.91
N GLU A 240 -19.34 20.41 2.11
CA GLU A 240 -20.12 19.52 1.24
C GLU A 240 -19.68 18.07 1.47
N VAL A 241 -20.65 17.19 1.71
CA VAL A 241 -20.42 15.75 1.94
C VAL A 241 -20.67 14.98 0.64
N ILE A 242 -19.72 14.15 0.25
CA ILE A 242 -19.77 13.32 -0.95
C ILE A 242 -19.83 11.86 -0.52
N ILE A 243 -20.94 11.19 -0.82
CA ILE A 243 -21.03 9.72 -0.82
C ILE A 243 -21.44 9.32 -2.24
N ASN A 244 -20.60 8.52 -2.90
CA ASN A 244 -20.92 8.05 -4.25
C ASN A 244 -20.28 6.70 -4.54
N SER A 245 -20.71 6.07 -5.63
CA SER A 245 -20.19 4.79 -6.11
C SER A 245 -19.80 4.88 -7.59
N MET A 246 -18.77 4.12 -7.97
CA MET A 246 -18.36 3.91 -9.35
C MET A 246 -18.43 2.42 -9.68
N ASP A 247 -18.95 2.09 -10.87
CA ASP A 247 -18.88 0.73 -11.41
C ASP A 247 -17.45 0.45 -11.87
N ILE A 248 -16.85 -0.61 -11.34
CA ILE A 248 -15.50 -1.07 -11.65
C ILE A 248 -15.49 -2.48 -12.28
N SER A 249 -16.64 -2.98 -12.74
CA SER A 249 -16.76 -4.29 -13.38
C SER A 249 -15.83 -4.44 -14.58
N GLY A 250 -15.73 -3.40 -15.41
CA GLY A 250 -14.82 -3.35 -16.56
C GLY A 250 -13.39 -2.90 -16.24
N LEU A 251 -13.06 -2.61 -14.97
CA LEU A 251 -11.73 -2.11 -14.61
C LEU A 251 -10.75 -3.30 -14.54
N PRO A 252 -9.65 -3.28 -15.31
CA PRO A 252 -8.67 -4.36 -15.31
C PRO A 252 -7.95 -4.54 -13.98
N SER A 253 -7.30 -5.70 -13.81
CA SER A 253 -6.30 -5.91 -12.76
C SER A 253 -5.26 -4.79 -12.73
N GLY A 254 -4.90 -4.33 -11.54
CA GLY A 254 -3.86 -3.31 -11.37
C GLY A 254 -4.02 -2.48 -10.10
N ASN A 255 -3.07 -1.56 -9.91
CA ASN A 255 -3.08 -0.58 -8.85
C ASN A 255 -3.62 0.74 -9.39
N TYR A 256 -4.48 1.41 -8.63
CA TYR A 256 -5.17 2.62 -9.09
C TYR A 256 -5.31 3.65 -7.98
N TYR A 257 -5.59 4.88 -8.40
CA TYR A 257 -6.13 5.91 -7.54
C TYR A 257 -7.56 6.25 -7.96
N LEU A 258 -8.46 6.37 -6.99
CA LEU A 258 -9.66 7.19 -7.14
C LEU A 258 -9.26 8.64 -6.87
N VAL A 259 -9.51 9.54 -7.81
CA VAL A 259 -9.14 10.96 -7.71
C VAL A 259 -10.39 11.82 -7.69
N LEU A 260 -10.45 12.75 -6.73
CA LEU A 260 -11.40 13.85 -6.69
C LEU A 260 -10.62 15.13 -7.01
N GLU A 261 -10.95 15.78 -8.12
CA GLU A 261 -10.34 17.02 -8.57
C GLU A 261 -11.43 18.09 -8.74
N ALA A 262 -11.30 19.20 -8.01
CA ALA A 262 -12.18 20.34 -8.14
C ALA A 262 -11.56 21.40 -9.05
N ARG A 263 -12.35 21.90 -10.01
CA ARG A 263 -11.97 22.98 -10.94
C ARG A 263 -12.93 24.15 -10.87
N ASN A 264 -12.40 25.36 -10.91
CA ASN A 264 -13.20 26.59 -10.97
C ASN A 264 -13.69 26.87 -12.42
N ARG A 265 -14.37 28.02 -12.61
CA ARG A 265 -14.90 28.45 -13.92
C ARG A 265 -13.82 28.75 -14.96
N ASN A 266 -12.59 29.06 -14.53
CA ASN A 266 -11.44 29.28 -15.39
C ASN A 266 -10.71 27.97 -15.75
N ASN A 267 -11.28 26.81 -15.36
CA ASN A 267 -10.69 25.49 -15.52
C ASN A 267 -9.39 25.26 -14.72
N GLU A 268 -9.14 26.08 -13.70
CA GLU A 268 -8.01 25.95 -12.78
C GLU A 268 -8.34 24.93 -11.69
N VAL A 269 -7.38 24.06 -11.35
CA VAL A 269 -7.53 23.09 -10.25
C VAL A 269 -7.43 23.85 -8.94
N ILE A 270 -8.48 23.78 -8.12
CA ILE A 270 -8.57 24.46 -6.80
C ILE A 270 -8.47 23.48 -5.62
N GLY A 271 -8.57 22.18 -5.88
CA GLY A 271 -8.35 21.14 -4.89
C GLY A 271 -8.27 19.76 -5.53
N LEU A 272 -7.45 18.89 -4.95
CA LEU A 272 -7.25 17.54 -5.43
C LEU A 272 -6.93 16.63 -4.24
N ASN A 273 -7.59 15.47 -4.16
CA ASN A 273 -7.17 14.39 -3.26
C ASN A 273 -7.38 13.03 -3.95
N ARG A 274 -6.70 12.00 -3.47
CA ARG A 274 -6.72 10.67 -4.08
C ARG A 274 -6.68 9.53 -3.05
N PHE A 275 -7.31 8.42 -3.39
CA PHE A 275 -7.36 7.19 -2.59
C PHE A 275 -6.83 6.01 -3.38
N PHE A 276 -5.84 5.31 -2.83
CA PHE A 276 -5.23 4.14 -3.46
C PHE A 276 -6.14 2.91 -3.30
N PHE A 277 -6.23 2.09 -4.35
CA PHE A 277 -6.84 0.77 -4.27
C PHE A 277 -6.27 -0.19 -5.31
N GLN A 278 -6.44 -1.48 -5.06
CA GLN A 278 -6.04 -2.58 -5.94
C GLN A 278 -7.25 -3.26 -6.55
N ARG A 279 -7.18 -3.60 -7.82
CA ARG A 279 -8.19 -4.36 -8.55
C ARG A 279 -7.61 -5.70 -8.98
N SER A 280 -8.40 -6.76 -8.83
CA SER A 280 -8.16 -8.04 -9.48
C SER A 280 -9.34 -8.35 -10.40
N ASN A 281 -9.07 -8.44 -11.70
CA ASN A 281 -10.04 -8.72 -12.75
C ASN A 281 -9.35 -9.35 -13.96
N ASN A 282 -9.37 -10.69 -14.00
CA ASN A 282 -8.71 -11.47 -15.05
C ASN A 282 -9.50 -11.53 -16.37
N ASN A 283 -10.74 -11.00 -16.40
CA ASN A 283 -11.59 -11.03 -17.59
C ASN A 283 -11.38 -9.85 -18.53
N TYR A 284 -10.52 -8.88 -18.17
CA TYR A 284 -10.24 -7.74 -19.04
C TYR A 284 -9.30 -8.15 -20.18
N GLN A 285 -9.80 -8.04 -21.41
CA GLN A 285 -9.02 -8.23 -22.63
C GLN A 285 -8.73 -6.85 -23.22
N ILE A 286 -7.46 -6.56 -23.53
CA ILE A 286 -7.11 -5.37 -24.29
C ILE A 286 -7.72 -5.51 -25.68
N ASP A 287 -8.46 -4.48 -26.12
CA ASP A 287 -8.98 -4.41 -27.48
C ASP A 287 -7.81 -4.24 -28.48
N PRO A 288 -7.49 -5.27 -29.28
CA PRO A 288 -6.37 -5.21 -30.22
C PRO A 288 -6.58 -4.17 -31.32
N THR A 289 -7.83 -3.82 -31.63
CA THR A 289 -8.19 -2.92 -32.73
C THR A 289 -7.75 -1.48 -32.48
N ALA A 290 -7.53 -1.09 -31.22
CA ALA A 290 -7.00 0.23 -30.86
C ALA A 290 -5.56 0.45 -31.37
N LEU A 291 -4.75 -0.61 -31.44
CA LEU A 291 -3.34 -0.55 -31.88
C LEU A 291 -3.19 -0.64 -33.41
N GLU A 292 -4.12 -1.32 -34.09
CA GLU A 292 -4.04 -1.58 -35.54
C GLU A 292 -4.10 -0.31 -36.41
N SER A 293 -4.72 0.76 -35.91
CA SER A 293 -4.89 2.04 -36.63
C SER A 293 -3.62 2.88 -36.77
N ILE A 294 -2.53 2.54 -36.06
CA ILE A 294 -1.30 3.33 -36.04
C ILE A 294 -0.41 2.94 -37.21
N ASN A 295 -0.18 3.89 -38.13
CA ASN A 295 0.82 3.75 -39.18
C ASN A 295 2.22 3.98 -38.59
N THR A 296 3.01 2.92 -38.45
CA THR A 296 4.34 2.99 -37.86
C THR A 296 5.39 3.58 -38.79
N GLU A 297 5.11 3.75 -40.09
CA GLU A 297 6.08 4.21 -41.09
C GLU A 297 6.64 5.61 -40.81
N TYR A 298 5.85 6.49 -40.19
CA TYR A 298 6.18 7.90 -39.96
C TYR A 298 6.52 8.24 -38.50
N VAL A 299 6.58 7.24 -37.61
CA VAL A 299 6.85 7.46 -36.17
C VAL A 299 8.19 6.86 -35.77
N PHE A 300 8.72 7.30 -34.63
CA PHE A 300 10.07 6.91 -34.20
C PHE A 300 10.23 5.39 -34.02
N SER A 301 9.20 4.71 -33.50
CA SER A 301 9.23 3.25 -33.30
C SER A 301 9.40 2.48 -34.61
N GLY A 302 8.87 3.00 -35.72
CA GLY A 302 9.02 2.39 -37.04
C GLY A 302 10.44 2.35 -37.57
N ARG A 303 11.35 3.18 -37.04
CA ARG A 303 12.79 3.15 -37.37
C ARG A 303 13.51 1.95 -36.72
N ILE A 304 12.91 1.32 -35.72
CA ILE A 304 13.49 0.15 -35.04
C ILE A 304 13.15 -1.10 -35.87
N LYS A 305 14.06 -1.48 -36.78
CA LYS A 305 13.86 -2.60 -37.71
C LYS A 305 14.32 -3.96 -37.17
N ASP A 306 15.15 -3.95 -36.13
CA ASP A 306 15.65 -5.16 -35.49
C ASP A 306 14.67 -5.65 -34.41
N ILE A 307 14.20 -6.89 -34.56
CA ILE A 307 13.18 -7.46 -33.68
C ILE A 307 13.69 -7.65 -32.25
N ASP A 308 14.96 -8.05 -32.09
CA ASP A 308 15.54 -8.26 -30.76
C ASP A 308 15.73 -6.94 -30.02
N THR A 309 16.10 -5.87 -30.74
CA THR A 309 16.22 -4.52 -30.20
C THR A 309 14.88 -4.01 -29.68
N ILE A 310 13.80 -4.08 -30.46
CA ILE A 310 12.49 -3.60 -29.99
C ILE A 310 11.92 -4.48 -28.86
N ARG A 311 12.16 -5.79 -28.93
CA ARG A 311 11.79 -6.74 -27.87
C ARG A 311 12.49 -6.39 -26.56
N GLU A 312 13.76 -6.04 -26.61
CA GLU A 312 14.51 -5.58 -25.44
C GLU A 312 13.98 -4.24 -24.93
N TYR A 313 13.72 -3.26 -25.82
CA TYR A 313 13.15 -1.98 -25.41
C TYR A 313 11.79 -2.15 -24.72
N ILE A 314 10.92 -3.02 -25.25
CA ILE A 314 9.64 -3.34 -24.61
C ILE A 314 9.84 -3.95 -23.21
N ARG A 315 10.80 -4.87 -23.05
CA ARG A 315 11.12 -5.44 -21.72
C ARG A 315 11.59 -4.38 -20.73
N THR A 316 12.30 -3.36 -21.18
CA THR A 316 12.76 -2.28 -20.29
C THR A 316 11.61 -1.45 -19.74
N LEU A 317 10.42 -1.48 -20.35
CA LEU A 317 9.27 -0.70 -19.88
C LEU A 317 8.62 -1.27 -18.61
N TYR A 318 8.96 -2.50 -18.22
CA TYR A 318 8.31 -3.22 -17.11
C TYR A 318 8.08 -2.38 -15.84
N ALA A 319 9.10 -1.62 -15.41
CA ALA A 319 9.06 -0.83 -14.17
C ALA A 319 7.99 0.30 -14.20
N ILE A 320 7.72 0.85 -15.39
CA ILE A 320 6.84 2.02 -15.59
C ILE A 320 5.55 1.67 -16.36
N SER A 321 5.36 0.38 -16.67
CA SER A 321 4.13 -0.17 -17.22
C SER A 321 3.10 -0.41 -16.12
N SER A 322 1.85 -0.08 -16.41
CA SER A 322 0.70 -0.62 -15.68
C SER A 322 0.62 -2.14 -15.80
N GLU A 323 -0.13 -2.80 -14.92
CA GLU A 323 -0.26 -4.26 -14.93
C GLU A 323 -0.80 -4.80 -16.27
N VAL A 324 -1.76 -4.10 -16.87
CA VAL A 324 -2.32 -4.42 -18.20
C VAL A 324 -1.24 -4.32 -19.29
N GLU A 325 -0.47 -3.23 -19.29
CA GLU A 325 0.64 -3.05 -20.24
C GLU A 325 1.72 -4.12 -20.05
N ARG A 326 2.01 -4.52 -18.79
CA ARG A 326 2.97 -5.60 -18.50
C ARG A 326 2.51 -6.93 -19.08
N GLN A 327 1.28 -7.33 -18.78
CA GLN A 327 0.73 -8.61 -19.28
C GLN A 327 0.70 -8.65 -20.81
N TYR A 328 0.31 -7.54 -21.44
CA TYR A 328 0.34 -7.44 -22.89
C TYR A 328 1.75 -7.49 -23.45
N ALA A 329 2.68 -6.70 -22.89
CA ALA A 329 4.08 -6.68 -23.30
C ALA A 329 4.71 -8.06 -23.16
N GLU A 330 4.48 -8.78 -22.06
CA GLU A 330 5.01 -10.13 -21.81
C GLU A 330 4.53 -11.16 -22.83
N ASN A 331 3.29 -11.04 -23.31
CA ASN A 331 2.78 -11.91 -24.37
C ASN A 331 3.27 -11.46 -25.75
N LEU A 332 3.34 -10.15 -26.00
CA LEU A 332 3.80 -9.59 -27.25
C LEU A 332 5.28 -9.92 -27.52
N VAL A 333 6.16 -9.82 -26.52
CA VAL A 333 7.60 -10.14 -26.70
C VAL A 333 7.88 -11.60 -27.02
N LYS A 334 6.90 -12.50 -26.84
CA LYS A 334 6.98 -13.92 -27.23
C LYS A 334 6.59 -14.17 -28.68
N THR A 335 5.99 -13.19 -29.37
CA THR A 335 5.65 -13.28 -30.79
C THR A 335 6.79 -12.74 -31.65
N ASP A 336 6.68 -12.95 -32.96
CA ASP A 336 7.58 -12.36 -33.96
C ASP A 336 6.93 -11.21 -34.74
N ASP A 337 5.87 -10.61 -34.18
CA ASP A 337 5.14 -9.51 -34.79
C ASP A 337 5.78 -8.15 -34.48
N ILE A 338 6.82 -7.81 -35.26
CA ILE A 338 7.53 -6.53 -35.15
C ILE A 338 6.60 -5.32 -35.34
N ARG A 339 5.56 -5.44 -36.19
CA ARG A 339 4.65 -4.32 -36.44
C ARG A 339 3.85 -4.00 -35.20
N THR A 340 3.28 -5.01 -34.55
CA THR A 340 2.54 -4.84 -33.30
C THR A 340 3.46 -4.36 -32.17
N MET A 341 4.71 -4.83 -32.11
CA MET A 341 5.72 -4.29 -31.18
C MET A 341 5.96 -2.78 -31.39
N GLN A 342 6.11 -2.33 -32.64
CA GLN A 342 6.30 -0.90 -32.96
C GLN A 342 5.06 -0.07 -32.61
N GLN A 343 3.86 -0.58 -32.86
CA GLN A 343 2.60 0.08 -32.51
C GLN A 343 2.44 0.20 -30.99
N PHE A 344 2.66 -0.89 -30.25
CA PHE A 344 2.64 -0.88 -28.79
C PHE A 344 3.66 0.11 -28.23
N PHE A 345 4.90 0.06 -28.70
CA PHE A 345 5.98 0.92 -28.21
C PHE A 345 5.69 2.40 -28.44
N TYR A 346 5.17 2.77 -29.62
CA TYR A 346 4.75 4.14 -29.88
C TYR A 346 3.55 4.56 -29.03
N THR A 347 2.55 3.69 -28.88
CA THR A 347 1.35 3.97 -28.06
C THR A 347 1.73 4.20 -26.60
N PHE A 348 2.65 3.39 -26.08
CA PHE A 348 3.15 3.49 -24.73
C PHE A 348 3.73 4.88 -24.44
N TRP A 349 4.59 5.39 -25.33
CA TRP A 349 5.22 6.71 -25.15
C TRP A 349 4.29 7.87 -25.51
N SER A 350 3.49 7.75 -26.57
CA SER A 350 2.57 8.81 -26.99
C SER A 350 1.41 9.05 -26.01
N SER A 351 0.99 8.01 -25.28
CA SER A 351 0.01 8.18 -24.18
C SER A 351 0.58 8.94 -22.98
N ARG A 352 1.91 8.94 -22.80
CA ARG A 352 2.62 9.61 -21.70
C ARG A 352 3.10 11.01 -22.11
N ASN A 353 3.52 11.20 -23.36
CA ASN A 353 3.86 12.49 -23.94
C ASN A 353 3.35 12.56 -25.38
N GLN A 354 2.24 13.29 -25.59
CA GLN A 354 1.65 13.47 -26.92
C GLN A 354 2.46 14.43 -27.81
N ILE A 355 3.31 15.27 -27.22
CA ILE A 355 4.06 16.32 -27.94
C ILE A 355 5.34 15.72 -28.52
N ASP A 356 6.16 15.08 -27.68
CA ASP A 356 7.40 14.43 -28.11
C ASP A 356 7.59 13.05 -27.42
N PRO A 357 6.98 11.99 -27.97
CA PRO A 357 7.14 10.63 -27.46
C PRO A 357 8.58 10.11 -27.56
N GLU A 358 9.34 10.56 -28.57
CA GLU A 358 10.70 10.08 -28.84
C GLU A 358 11.69 10.64 -27.82
N GLU A 359 11.59 11.95 -27.52
CA GLU A 359 12.39 12.58 -26.47
C GLU A 359 12.18 11.87 -25.13
N GLN A 360 10.93 11.62 -24.75
CA GLN A 360 10.61 10.96 -23.48
C GLN A 360 11.19 9.53 -23.41
N TRP A 361 11.08 8.76 -24.51
CA TRP A 361 11.75 7.46 -24.60
C TRP A 361 13.27 7.59 -24.42
N ASN A 362 13.90 8.54 -25.12
CA ASN A 362 15.35 8.71 -25.08
C ASN A 362 15.84 9.11 -23.67
N GLU A 363 15.10 9.94 -22.94
CA GLU A 363 15.38 10.28 -21.55
C GLU A 363 15.26 9.06 -20.62
N TYR A 364 14.18 8.29 -20.77
CA TYR A 364 13.97 7.06 -20.03
C TYR A 364 15.07 6.03 -20.31
N TYR A 365 15.42 5.84 -21.58
CA TYR A 365 16.43 4.86 -21.98
C TYR A 365 17.82 5.21 -21.43
N LYS A 366 18.16 6.49 -21.25
CA LYS A 366 19.37 6.91 -20.51
C LYS A 366 19.35 6.42 -19.06
N GLN A 367 18.19 6.44 -18.38
CA GLN A 367 18.06 5.88 -17.03
C GLN A 367 18.19 4.36 -17.05
N VAL A 368 17.60 3.68 -18.04
CA VAL A 368 17.78 2.23 -18.23
C VAL A 368 19.26 1.87 -18.39
N GLN A 369 20.02 2.66 -19.17
CA GLN A 369 21.45 2.45 -19.33
C GLN A 369 22.22 2.63 -18.01
N ARG A 370 21.90 3.66 -17.22
CA ARG A 370 22.49 3.87 -15.88
C ARG A 370 22.19 2.70 -14.95
N VAL A 371 20.93 2.29 -14.88
CA VAL A 371 20.46 1.16 -14.08
C VAL A 371 21.14 -0.14 -14.50
N ASN A 372 21.31 -0.38 -15.81
CA ASN A 372 22.07 -1.52 -16.29
C ASN A 372 23.55 -1.45 -15.93
N ALA A 373 24.17 -0.27 -15.90
CA ALA A 373 25.55 -0.12 -15.49
C ALA A 373 25.74 -0.37 -13.97
N SER A 374 24.80 0.09 -13.14
CA SER A 374 24.91 0.02 -11.68
C SER A 374 24.41 -1.30 -11.08
N PHE A 375 23.33 -1.87 -11.62
CA PHE A 375 22.57 -2.94 -10.94
C PHE A 375 22.50 -4.26 -11.72
N SER A 376 23.24 -4.39 -12.84
CA SER A 376 23.33 -5.69 -13.51
C SER A 376 24.10 -6.70 -12.66
N THR A 377 23.69 -7.95 -12.76
CA THR A 377 24.38 -9.13 -12.24
C THR A 377 24.91 -9.96 -13.41
N SER A 378 25.60 -11.06 -13.11
CA SER A 378 26.08 -12.00 -14.15
C SER A 378 24.95 -12.63 -14.97
N THR A 379 23.74 -12.71 -14.43
CA THR A 379 22.59 -13.40 -15.03
C THR A 379 21.39 -12.49 -15.29
N LYS A 380 21.36 -11.29 -14.69
CA LYS A 380 20.21 -10.37 -14.71
C LYS A 380 20.65 -8.98 -15.13
N LYS A 381 19.97 -8.39 -16.12
CA LYS A 381 20.16 -6.97 -16.47
C LYS A 381 19.64 -6.07 -15.36
N GLY A 382 20.29 -4.93 -15.14
CA GLY A 382 19.93 -4.01 -14.06
C GLY A 382 18.46 -3.57 -14.07
N TYR A 383 17.85 -3.35 -15.24
CA TYR A 383 16.43 -2.95 -15.33
C TYR A 383 15.45 -4.03 -14.82
N ARG A 384 15.93 -5.27 -14.61
CA ARG A 384 15.16 -6.39 -14.02
C ARG A 384 15.47 -6.62 -12.55
N SER A 385 16.46 -5.92 -11.98
CA SER A 385 16.76 -5.98 -10.54
C SER A 385 15.78 -5.11 -9.75
N ASP A 386 15.52 -5.45 -8.50
CA ASP A 386 14.59 -4.69 -7.65
C ASP A 386 15.05 -3.23 -7.48
N ARG A 387 16.35 -3.02 -7.24
CA ARG A 387 16.95 -1.67 -7.22
C ARG A 387 16.73 -0.93 -8.54
N GLY A 388 16.91 -1.60 -9.67
CA GLY A 388 16.67 -1.01 -10.99
C GLY A 388 15.20 -0.69 -11.25
N ILE A 389 14.27 -1.54 -10.80
CA ILE A 389 12.83 -1.30 -10.91
C ILE A 389 12.43 -0.07 -10.09
N VAL A 390 12.87 0.00 -8.83
CA VAL A 390 12.60 1.15 -7.95
C VAL A 390 13.20 2.43 -8.54
N PHE A 391 14.45 2.38 -9.04
CA PHE A 391 15.11 3.53 -9.66
C PHE A 391 14.37 4.01 -10.93
N LEU A 392 13.93 3.09 -11.80
CA LEU A 392 13.22 3.46 -13.03
C LEU A 392 11.82 3.99 -12.74
N LYS A 393 11.16 3.49 -11.68
CA LYS A 393 9.80 3.89 -11.28
C LYS A 393 9.78 5.24 -10.57
N TYR A 394 10.73 5.49 -9.68
CA TYR A 394 10.72 6.66 -8.80
C TYR A 394 11.83 7.68 -9.08
N GLY A 395 12.81 7.33 -9.91
CA GLY A 395 13.95 8.17 -10.22
C GLY A 395 15.13 7.95 -9.27
N THR A 396 15.99 8.95 -9.17
CA THR A 396 17.17 8.89 -8.30
C THR A 396 16.75 9.14 -6.85
N PRO A 397 17.12 8.27 -5.90
CA PRO A 397 16.88 8.52 -4.48
C PRO A 397 17.65 9.75 -4.00
N ASP A 398 17.05 10.50 -3.07
CA ASP A 398 17.70 11.67 -2.46
C ASP A 398 18.92 11.26 -1.63
N ARG A 399 18.88 10.08 -1.01
CA ARG A 399 19.96 9.53 -0.21
C ARG A 399 20.01 8.01 -0.31
N ILE A 400 21.22 7.47 -0.38
CA ILE A 400 21.50 6.03 -0.32
C ILE A 400 22.45 5.81 0.85
N VAL A 401 22.06 4.95 1.79
CA VAL A 401 22.94 4.45 2.84
C VAL A 401 23.33 3.03 2.51
N GLU A 402 24.62 2.81 2.25
CA GLU A 402 25.19 1.52 1.88
C GLU A 402 25.92 0.91 3.09
N SER A 403 25.58 -0.33 3.45
CA SER A 403 26.24 -1.04 4.54
C SER A 403 26.53 -2.48 4.12
N TYR A 404 27.69 -2.68 3.49
CA TYR A 404 28.05 -3.98 2.91
C TYR A 404 28.88 -4.88 3.82
N ASN A 405 29.54 -4.30 4.84
CA ASN A 405 30.50 -4.99 5.69
C ASN A 405 30.16 -4.83 7.18
N GLU A 406 28.90 -4.57 7.49
CA GLU A 406 28.46 -4.46 8.88
C GLU A 406 28.53 -5.81 9.58
N PRO A 407 29.19 -5.89 10.75
CA PRO A 407 29.32 -7.14 11.48
C PRO A 407 27.96 -7.76 11.78
N GLY A 408 27.74 -8.96 11.26
CA GLY A 408 26.54 -9.74 11.53
C GLY A 408 25.30 -9.41 10.70
N ALA A 409 25.39 -8.40 9.83
CA ALA A 409 24.38 -8.10 8.83
C ALA A 409 24.72 -8.78 7.49
N TYR A 410 23.69 -9.15 6.74
CA TYR A 410 23.79 -9.28 5.29
C TYR A 410 24.02 -7.90 4.66
N PRO A 411 24.78 -7.77 3.56
CA PRO A 411 24.91 -6.50 2.86
C PRO A 411 23.55 -5.90 2.50
N TYR A 412 23.36 -4.62 2.82
CA TYR A 412 22.09 -3.94 2.58
C TYR A 412 22.29 -2.49 2.10
N GLU A 413 21.24 -1.97 1.46
CA GLU A 413 21.11 -0.57 1.07
C GLU A 413 19.77 -0.03 1.54
N ILE A 414 19.78 1.21 2.01
CA ILE A 414 18.57 1.95 2.37
C ILE A 414 18.50 3.19 1.49
N TRP A 415 17.50 3.25 0.62
CA TRP A 415 17.25 4.38 -0.25
C TRP A 415 16.16 5.24 0.35
N HIS A 416 16.37 6.54 0.40
CA HIS A 416 15.42 7.51 0.96
C HIS A 416 15.01 8.52 -0.10
N TYR A 417 13.70 8.74 -0.19
CA TYR A 417 13.05 9.75 -1.01
C TYR A 417 12.31 10.72 -0.07
N TYR A 418 12.80 11.94 0.07
CA TYR A 418 12.13 12.98 0.85
C TYR A 418 10.77 13.32 0.25
N THR A 419 10.68 13.32 -1.08
CA THR A 419 9.42 13.51 -1.82
C THR A 419 9.28 12.44 -2.89
N LEU A 420 8.21 11.64 -2.80
CA LEU A 420 7.89 10.56 -3.73
C LEU A 420 6.46 10.77 -4.26
N GLY A 421 6.32 11.62 -5.27
CA GLY A 421 5.01 12.07 -5.74
C GLY A 421 4.28 12.88 -4.67
N ASN A 422 3.17 12.36 -4.13
CA ASN A 422 2.43 12.96 -3.01
C ASN A 422 2.81 12.36 -1.64
N GLN A 423 3.73 11.39 -1.62
CA GLN A 423 4.22 10.77 -0.39
C GLN A 423 5.49 11.48 0.05
N ARG A 424 5.74 11.52 1.36
CA ARG A 424 6.94 12.11 1.94
C ARG A 424 7.72 11.08 2.74
N ASN A 425 9.02 11.32 2.84
CA ASN A 425 9.96 10.57 3.68
C ASN A 425 9.87 9.05 3.48
N LYS A 426 9.81 8.60 2.21
CA LYS A 426 9.65 7.19 1.86
C LYS A 426 10.97 6.50 1.68
N LYS A 427 11.09 5.29 2.24
CA LYS A 427 12.30 4.49 2.31
C LYS A 427 12.08 3.14 1.63
N PHE A 428 13.17 2.63 1.07
CA PHE A 428 13.25 1.31 0.46
C PHE A 428 14.48 0.61 1.03
N VAL A 429 14.29 -0.62 1.50
CA VAL A 429 15.37 -1.44 2.04
C VAL A 429 15.62 -2.60 1.11
N PHE A 430 16.86 -2.71 0.67
CA PHE A 430 17.34 -3.79 -0.18
C PHE A 430 18.41 -4.59 0.54
N MET A 431 18.42 -5.89 0.32
CA MET A 431 19.41 -6.79 0.91
C MET A 431 19.91 -7.79 -0.13
N THR A 432 21.15 -8.24 0.02
CA THR A 432 21.66 -9.40 -0.70
C THR A 432 22.35 -10.38 0.25
N ARG A 433 22.40 -11.66 -0.15
CA ARG A 433 23.13 -12.67 0.64
C ARG A 433 24.63 -12.62 0.42
N ASP A 434 25.09 -12.03 -0.68
CA ASP A 434 26.49 -11.90 -1.00
C ASP A 434 26.73 -10.62 -1.81
N ILE A 435 27.83 -9.92 -1.52
CA ILE A 435 28.13 -8.66 -2.21
C ILE A 435 28.65 -8.87 -3.65
N VAL A 436 29.08 -10.09 -3.99
CA VAL A 436 29.77 -10.38 -5.25
C VAL A 436 28.80 -10.42 -6.42
N THR A 437 27.60 -10.98 -6.22
CA THR A 437 26.59 -11.10 -7.26
C THR A 437 25.90 -9.77 -7.59
N ASN A 438 25.95 -8.79 -6.67
CA ASN A 438 25.24 -7.53 -6.77
C ASN A 438 23.70 -7.71 -6.90
N ASP A 439 23.16 -8.89 -6.55
CA ASP A 439 21.74 -9.21 -6.66
C ASP A 439 21.03 -8.85 -5.34
N PHE A 440 20.72 -7.57 -5.18
CA PHE A 440 19.94 -7.06 -4.05
C PHE A 440 18.46 -7.13 -4.38
N TYR A 441 17.67 -7.67 -3.45
CA TYR A 441 16.22 -7.73 -3.51
C TYR A 441 15.59 -6.81 -2.47
N GLN A 442 14.42 -6.26 -2.78
CA GLN A 442 13.67 -5.39 -1.87
C GLN A 442 13.06 -6.25 -0.76
N ILE A 443 13.33 -5.88 0.49
CA ILE A 443 12.76 -6.56 1.66
C ILE A 443 11.72 -5.71 2.38
N HIS A 444 11.72 -4.39 2.18
CA HIS A 444 10.74 -3.48 2.79
C HIS A 444 10.67 -2.13 2.08
N SER A 445 9.51 -1.50 2.10
CA SER A 445 9.28 -0.09 1.86
C SER A 445 8.03 0.39 2.60
N ASP A 446 8.04 1.66 2.99
CA ASP A 446 6.91 2.40 3.52
C ASP A 446 6.11 3.17 2.43
N ALA A 447 6.51 3.03 1.16
CA ALA A 447 5.82 3.62 0.03
C ALA A 447 4.55 2.82 -0.30
N VAL A 448 3.44 3.54 -0.52
CA VAL A 448 2.16 2.94 -0.91
C VAL A 448 2.33 2.13 -2.19
N GLY A 449 1.81 0.90 -2.20
CA GLY A 449 1.87 0.00 -3.35
C GLY A 449 3.15 -0.84 -3.46
N GLU A 450 4.06 -0.75 -2.47
CA GLU A 450 5.31 -1.51 -2.40
C GLU A 450 5.26 -2.61 -1.33
N LEU A 451 6.25 -3.52 -1.34
CA LEU A 451 6.39 -4.55 -0.33
C LEU A 451 6.63 -3.93 1.05
N SER A 452 5.65 -4.04 1.95
CA SER A 452 5.80 -3.60 3.35
C SER A 452 6.02 -4.80 4.28
N ASN A 453 7.20 -4.87 4.87
CA ASN A 453 7.57 -5.89 5.86
C ASN A 453 8.12 -5.22 7.13
N TYR A 454 7.35 -5.18 8.21
CA TYR A 454 7.77 -4.56 9.46
C TYR A 454 8.90 -5.31 10.20
N ARG A 455 9.24 -6.54 9.77
CA ARG A 455 10.31 -7.38 10.34
C ARG A 455 11.60 -7.37 9.50
N TRP A 456 11.74 -6.43 8.57
CA TRP A 456 12.85 -6.41 7.61
C TRP A 456 14.24 -6.42 8.27
N SER A 457 14.40 -5.80 9.45
CA SER A 457 15.66 -5.80 10.18
C SER A 457 16.09 -7.22 10.56
N ASN A 458 15.15 -8.10 10.85
CA ASN A 458 15.46 -9.50 11.19
C ASN A 458 16.04 -10.24 9.98
N GLU A 459 15.59 -9.92 8.77
CA GLU A 459 16.15 -10.51 7.56
C GLU A 459 17.61 -10.12 7.37
N ILE A 460 17.96 -8.86 7.66
CA ILE A 460 19.34 -8.36 7.57
C ILE A 460 20.26 -9.10 8.53
N TYR A 461 19.87 -9.25 9.80
CA TYR A 461 20.74 -9.87 10.80
C TYR A 461 20.55 -11.38 10.96
N PHE A 462 19.88 -12.01 10.01
CA PHE A 462 19.58 -13.44 10.08
C PHE A 462 20.85 -14.32 10.19
N ARG A 463 22.02 -13.87 9.70
CA ARG A 463 23.30 -14.59 9.86
C ARG A 463 23.77 -14.70 11.31
N THR A 464 23.64 -13.63 12.08
CA THR A 464 24.15 -13.56 13.45
C THR A 464 23.15 -14.12 14.45
N TYR A 465 21.87 -13.89 14.22
CA TYR A 465 20.82 -14.30 15.14
C TYR A 465 20.03 -15.53 14.68
N GLY A 466 20.40 -16.17 13.56
CA GLY A 466 19.68 -17.34 13.04
C GLY A 466 19.53 -18.47 14.07
N THR A 467 18.32 -19.05 14.17
CA THR A 467 17.81 -20.20 14.98
C THR A 467 18.51 -20.62 16.29
N TYR A 468 19.38 -19.82 16.90
CA TYR A 468 20.12 -20.18 18.10
C TYR A 468 19.61 -19.33 19.27
N TYR A 469 18.79 -19.99 20.09
CA TYR A 469 18.06 -19.51 21.27
C TYR A 469 16.88 -18.58 21.01
N ASP A 470 15.68 -19.15 21.11
CA ASP A 470 14.52 -18.55 21.80
C ASP A 470 14.05 -17.14 21.38
N TYR A 471 14.38 -16.72 20.15
CA TYR A 471 13.60 -15.68 19.51
C TYR A 471 12.31 -16.32 19.03
N ASN A 472 11.22 -15.98 19.72
CA ASN A 472 9.88 -16.11 19.17
C ASN A 472 9.94 -15.71 17.70
N VAL A 473 9.36 -16.54 16.84
CA VAL A 473 9.12 -16.27 15.41
C VAL A 473 8.48 -14.87 15.19
N ASP A 474 8.01 -14.22 16.28
CA ASP A 474 7.28 -12.96 16.38
C ASP A 474 8.08 -11.74 16.89
N GLY A 475 9.38 -11.86 17.15
CA GLY A 475 10.20 -10.70 17.54
C GLY A 475 10.31 -9.68 16.40
N THR A 476 9.97 -8.41 16.63
CA THR A 476 10.15 -7.31 15.65
C THR A 476 11.41 -6.48 15.88
N VAL A 477 12.09 -6.71 17.01
CA VAL A 477 13.26 -5.96 17.45
C VAL A 477 14.34 -6.96 17.85
N ASN A 478 15.45 -6.97 17.10
CA ASN A 478 16.66 -7.67 17.53
C ASN A 478 17.18 -6.99 18.80
N PRO A 479 17.74 -7.73 19.78
CA PRO A 479 18.44 -7.08 20.88
C PRO A 479 19.54 -6.21 20.30
N ASN A 480 19.61 -4.94 20.71
CA ASN A 480 20.71 -4.05 20.36
C ASN A 480 22.05 -4.69 20.74
N SER A 481 22.70 -5.35 19.79
CA SER A 481 24.07 -5.80 19.93
C SER A 481 25.01 -4.71 19.46
N TYR A 482 26.24 -4.78 19.93
CA TYR A 482 27.27 -3.84 19.54
C TYR A 482 27.58 -3.98 18.04
N GLY A 483 27.18 -2.99 17.25
CA GLY A 483 27.46 -2.94 15.81
C GLY A 483 26.23 -2.92 14.90
N ASP A 484 25.04 -3.21 15.44
CA ASP A 484 23.78 -3.20 14.69
C ASP A 484 23.37 -1.75 14.39
N LYS A 485 23.45 -1.35 13.12
CA LYS A 485 23.19 0.02 12.65
C LYS A 485 22.07 0.14 11.65
N ALA A 486 21.55 -0.97 11.09
CA ALA A 486 20.49 -0.93 10.08
C ALA A 486 19.27 -0.10 10.48
N VAL A 487 18.76 -0.27 11.71
CA VAL A 487 17.60 0.51 12.20
C VAL A 487 17.97 1.98 12.41
N ASP A 488 19.18 2.29 12.90
CA ASP A 488 19.66 3.67 13.01
C ASP A 488 19.79 4.32 11.63
N TYR A 489 20.37 3.63 10.65
CA TYR A 489 20.48 4.11 9.28
C TYR A 489 19.11 4.24 8.59
N TYR A 490 18.14 3.40 8.95
CA TYR A 490 16.78 3.54 8.47
C TYR A 490 16.11 4.78 9.03
N ASN A 491 16.18 5.00 10.34
CA ASN A 491 15.52 6.13 11.02
C ASN A 491 16.24 7.45 10.73
N ASN A 492 17.57 7.41 10.77
CA ASN A 492 18.48 8.52 10.57
C ASN A 492 19.42 8.18 9.42
N PRO A 493 18.93 8.21 8.16
CA PRO A 493 19.82 8.01 7.03
C PRO A 493 20.88 9.12 7.11
N ARG A 494 22.17 8.77 7.16
CA ARG A 494 23.34 9.64 7.41
C ARG A 494 24.31 9.73 6.24
#